data_AF-A0A4Y9JIW7-F1
#
_entry.id   AF-A0A4Y9JIW7-F1
#
_cell.length_a   1.000
_cell.length_b   1.000
_cell.length_c   1.000
_cell.angle_alpha   90.00
_cell.angle_beta   90.00
_cell.angle_gamma   90.00
#
_symmetry.space_group_name_H-M   'P 1'
#
loop_
_entity.id
_entity.type
_entity.pdbx_description
1 polymer ?
#
loop_
_entity_poly.entity_id
_entity_poly.type
_entity_poly.pdbx_seq_one_letter_code
_entity_poly.pdbx_strand_id
1 'polypeptide(L)'
;KEQAVQDYLDGKESTYDICQRYEISSRSVLSRWIKEYTSSKGYSRMKQGRNTTFEERVEIVNYTIAHDKDYQAAVETFGVS
;
A
#
# COMPACT_ATOMS: atom_id res chain seq x y z
N LYS A 1 0.98 3.64 23.71
CA LYS A 1 0.44 3.99 22.38
C LYS A 1 1.17 3.23 21.27
N GLU A 2 2.48 3.41 21.11
CA GLU A 2 3.26 2.71 20.06
C GLU A 2 3.25 1.18 20.22
N GLN A 3 3.37 0.66 21.44
CA GLN A 3 3.31 -0.79 21.68
C GLN A 3 1.99 -1.43 21.24
N ALA A 4 0.85 -0.76 21.46
CA ALA A 4 -0.46 -1.26 21.01
C ALA A 4 -0.56 -1.32 19.47
N VAL A 5 0.10 -0.39 18.78
CA VAL A 5 0.19 -0.40 17.31
C VAL A 5 1.12 -1.52 16.84
N GLN A 6 2.24 -1.74 17.50
CA GLN A 6 3.16 -2.83 17.17
C GLN A 6 2.54 -4.21 17.40
N ASP A 7 1.86 -4.42 18.54
CA ASP A 7 1.20 -5.70 18.82
C ASP A 7 0.08 -6.00 17.80
N TYR A 8 -0.60 -4.95 17.32
CA TYR A 8 -1.56 -5.07 16.21
C TYR A 8 -0.88 -5.45 14.89
N LEU A 9 0.24 -4.79 14.56
CA LEU A 9 0.99 -5.06 13.31
C LEU A 9 1.67 -6.43 13.32
N ASP A 10 2.11 -6.91 14.48
CA ASP A 10 2.69 -8.23 14.67
C ASP A 10 1.63 -9.35 14.65
N GLY A 11 0.33 -9.01 14.64
CA GLY A 11 -0.77 -9.97 14.61
C GLY A 11 -0.87 -10.87 15.84
N LYS A 12 -0.32 -10.42 16.98
CA LYS A 12 -0.21 -11.23 18.21
C LYS A 12 -1.54 -11.45 18.93
N GLU A 13 -2.45 -10.49 18.84
CA GLU A 13 -3.71 -10.46 19.58
C GLU A 13 -4.82 -9.84 18.71
N SER A 14 -6.08 -10.09 19.05
CA SER A 14 -7.19 -9.46 18.33
C SER A 14 -7.27 -7.96 18.66
N THR A 15 -7.83 -7.17 17.75
CA THR A 15 -8.03 -5.72 17.96
C THR A 15 -8.82 -5.42 19.24
N TYR A 16 -9.74 -6.31 19.63
CA TYR A 16 -10.52 -6.16 20.86
C TYR A 16 -9.64 -6.37 22.10
N ASP A 17 -8.84 -7.43 22.11
CA ASP A 17 -7.94 -7.76 23.22
C ASP A 17 -6.88 -6.66 23.40
N ILE A 18 -6.33 -6.13 22.31
CA ILE A 18 -5.40 -4.99 22.34
C ILE A 18 -6.08 -3.76 22.93
N CYS A 19 -7.32 -3.46 22.52
CA CYS A 19 -8.05 -2.34 23.11
C CYS A 19 -8.29 -2.52 24.61
N GLN A 20 -8.62 -3.73 25.06
CA GLN A 20 -8.84 -4.02 26.47
C GLN A 20 -7.54 -3.96 27.27
N ARG A 21 -6.47 -4.60 26.79
CA ARG A 21 -5.15 -4.67 27.43
C ARG A 21 -4.50 -3.31 27.62
N TYR A 22 -4.66 -2.42 26.64
CA TYR A 22 -4.09 -1.08 26.65
C TYR A 22 -5.09 0.01 27.07
N GLU A 23 -6.25 -0.38 27.60
CA GLU A 23 -7.32 0.53 28.06
C GLU A 23 -7.70 1.59 27.00
N ILE A 24 -7.71 1.17 25.74
CA ILE A 24 -8.06 2.03 24.61
C ILE A 24 -9.57 2.15 24.57
N SER A 25 -10.05 3.39 24.65
CA SER A 25 -11.48 3.72 24.70
C SER A 25 -12.30 3.16 23.54
N SER A 26 -11.70 2.96 22.37
CA SER A 26 -12.36 2.30 21.25
C SER A 26 -11.38 1.78 20.20
N ARG A 27 -11.84 0.81 19.40
CA ARG A 27 -11.15 0.35 18.20
C ARG A 27 -10.84 1.48 17.21
N SER A 28 -11.69 2.51 17.16
CA SER A 28 -11.49 3.69 16.31
C SER A 28 -10.24 4.49 16.71
N VAL A 29 -9.94 4.58 18.01
CA VAL A 29 -8.72 5.23 18.51
C VAL A 29 -7.49 4.43 18.12
N LEU A 30 -7.52 3.11 18.28
CA LEU A 30 -6.43 2.23 17.83
C LEU A 30 -6.21 2.34 16.31
N SER A 31 -7.27 2.30 15.52
CA SER A 31 -7.22 2.48 14.06
C SER A 31 -6.60 3.82 13.65
N ARG A 32 -6.94 4.91 14.36
CA ARG A 32 -6.31 6.22 14.14
C ARG A 32 -4.81 6.17 14.44
N TRP A 33 -4.39 5.55 15.55
CA TRP A 33 -2.97 5.42 15.87
C TRP A 33 -2.20 4.59 14.83
N ILE A 34 -2.79 3.50 14.34
CA ILE A 34 -2.20 2.68 13.26
C ILE A 34 -2.04 3.54 11.99
N LYS A 35 -3.05 4.34 11.63
CA LYS A 35 -3.01 5.21 10.46
C LYS A 35 -1.90 6.27 10.56
N GLU A 36 -1.77 6.94 11.70
CA GLU A 36 -0.70 7.93 11.95
C GLU A 36 0.69 7.28 11.96
N TYR A 37 0.79 6.07 12.50
CA TYR A 37 2.05 5.32 12.55
C TYR A 37 2.50 4.85 11.17
N THR A 38 1.58 4.29 10.37
CA THR A 38 1.88 3.78 9.02
C THR A 38 2.13 4.90 8.00
N SER A 39 1.47 6.05 8.15
CA SER A 39 1.70 7.23 7.30
C SER A 39 3.08 7.84 7.52
N SER A 40 3.53 7.93 8.78
CA SER A 40 4.85 8.46 9.14
C SER A 40 5.99 7.49 8.84
N LYS A 41 5.77 6.18 8.94
CA LYS A 41 6.76 5.14 8.62
C LYS A 41 6.82 4.75 7.14
N GLY A 42 6.03 5.39 6.28
CA GLY A 42 6.08 5.17 4.82
C GLY A 42 5.40 3.89 4.32
N TYR A 43 4.75 3.12 5.19
CA TYR A 43 3.99 1.92 4.81
C TYR A 43 2.76 2.23 3.94
N SER A 44 2.26 3.47 3.97
CA SER A 44 1.04 3.86 3.23
C SER A 44 1.29 4.56 1.89
N ARG A 45 2.54 4.78 1.48
CA ARG A 45 2.81 5.35 0.15
C ARG A 45 3.00 4.21 -0.85
N MET A 46 1.88 3.66 -1.33
CA MET A 46 1.88 3.22 -2.73
C MET A 46 2.38 4.43 -3.53
N LYS A 47 3.48 4.24 -4.27
CA LYS A 47 3.92 5.28 -5.20
C LYS A 47 2.76 5.49 -6.16
N GLN A 48 2.27 6.72 -6.24
CA GLN A 48 1.30 7.07 -7.25
C GLN A 48 1.92 6.69 -8.60
N GLY A 49 1.26 5.80 -9.34
CA GLY A 49 1.73 5.41 -10.67
C GLY A 49 1.96 6.65 -11.51
N ARG A 50 2.98 6.62 -12.37
CA ARG A 50 3.25 7.69 -13.34
C ARG A 50 1.98 7.94 -14.17
N ASN A 51 1.60 9.20 -14.33
CA ASN A 51 0.55 9.56 -15.28
C ASN A 51 1.08 9.34 -16.69
N THR A 52 0.46 8.45 -17.45
CA THR A 52 0.73 8.23 -18.88
C THR A 52 -0.24 9.02 -19.74
N THR A 53 0.23 9.58 -20.86
CA THR A 53 -0.65 10.25 -21.84
C THR A 53 -1.42 9.22 -22.67
N PHE A 54 -2.44 9.65 -23.42
CA PHE A 54 -3.18 8.76 -24.32
C PHE A 54 -2.27 8.15 -25.40
N GLU A 55 -1.40 8.97 -26.00
CA GLU A 55 -0.44 8.55 -27.02
C GLU A 55 0.53 7.51 -26.47
N GLU A 56 1.08 7.75 -25.28
CA GLU A 56 1.95 6.79 -24.60
C GLU A 56 1.24 5.46 -24.31
N ARG A 57 -0.04 5.49 -23.94
CA ARG A 57 -0.83 4.25 -23.76
C ARG A 57 -1.00 3.49 -25.06
N VAL A 58 -1.20 4.18 -26.19
CA VAL A 58 -1.28 3.54 -27.51
C VAL A 58 0.07 2.90 -27.87
N GLU A 59 1.18 3.57 -27.61
CA GLU A 59 2.53 3.02 -27.81
C GLU A 59 2.79 1.78 -26.96
N ILE A 60 2.46 1.82 -25.66
CA ILE A 60 2.61 0.68 -24.74
C ILE A 60 1.78 -0.52 -25.23
N VAL A 61 0.53 -0.30 -25.65
CA VAL A 61 -0.35 -1.37 -26.15
C VAL A 61 0.22 -1.98 -27.43
N ASN A 62 0.65 -1.16 -28.38
CA ASN A 62 1.24 -1.64 -29.63
C ASN A 62 2.54 -2.41 -29.37
N TYR A 63 3.39 -1.90 -28.49
CA TYR A 63 4.61 -2.58 -28.07
C TYR A 63 4.31 -3.95 -27.45
N THR A 64 3.33 -4.01 -26.53
CA THR A 64 2.94 -5.24 -25.84
C THR A 64 2.39 -6.28 -26.81
N ILE A 65 1.58 -5.87 -27.80
CA ILE A 65 1.06 -6.76 -28.85
C ILE A 65 2.20 -7.30 -29.73
N ALA A 66 3.19 -6.46 -30.06
CA ALA A 66 4.35 -6.88 -30.87
C ALA A 66 5.28 -7.86 -30.13
N HIS A 67 5.31 -7.80 -28.79
CA HIS A 67 6.16 -8.65 -27.94
C HIS A 67 5.37 -9.84 -27.33
N ASP A 68 4.39 -10.39 -28.06
CA ASP A 68 3.60 -11.56 -27.64
C ASP A 68 2.94 -11.43 -26.25
N LYS A 69 2.54 -10.19 -25.89
CA LYS A 69 1.97 -9.84 -24.58
C LYS A 69 2.96 -9.98 -23.42
N ASP A 70 4.24 -9.75 -23.66
CA ASP A 70 5.23 -9.62 -22.60
C ASP A 70 5.03 -8.30 -21.84
N TYR A 71 4.20 -8.37 -20.80
CA TYR A 71 3.94 -7.25 -19.90
C TYR A 71 5.18 -6.86 -19.08
N GLN A 72 6.10 -7.79 -18.81
CA GLN A 72 7.32 -7.48 -18.06
C GLN A 72 8.24 -6.59 -18.90
N ALA A 73 8.43 -6.93 -20.18
CA ALA A 73 9.18 -6.10 -21.11
C ALA A 73 8.58 -4.69 -21.27
N ALA A 74 7.24 -4.58 -21.28
CA ALA A 74 6.56 -3.29 -21.33
C ALA A 74 6.76 -2.46 -20.04
N VAL A 75 6.72 -3.11 -18.87
CA VAL A 75 7.02 -2.49 -17.57
C VAL A 75 8.46 -1.95 -17.53
N GLU A 76 9.43 -2.73 -17.99
CA GLU A 76 10.85 -2.33 -18.03
C GLU A 76 11.09 -1.19 -19.04
N THR A 77 10.46 -1.25 -20.22
CA THR A 77 10.66 -0.28 -21.30
C THR A 77 10.01 1.07 -21.00
N PHE A 78 8.79 1.07 -20.44
CA PHE A 78 8.01 2.29 -20.23
C PHE A 78 7.93 2.74 -18.76
N GLY A 79 8.47 1.95 -17.82
CA GLY A 79 8.41 2.25 -16.39
C GLY A 79 6.99 2.32 -15.84
N VAL A 80 6.07 1.57 -16.45
CA VAL A 80 4.67 1.48 -16.05
C VAL A 80 4.45 0.25 -15.19
N SER A 81 3.69 0.36 -14.10
CA SER A 81 3.39 -0.75 -13.18
C SER A 81 1.92 -0.77 -12.80
#